data_AF-A0A0P9B1S3-F1
#
_entry.id   AF-A0A0P9B1S3-F1
#
_cell.length_a   1.000
_cell.length_b   1.000
_cell.length_c   1.000
_cell.angle_alpha   90.00
_cell.angle_beta   90.00
_cell.angle_gamma   90.00
#
_symmetry.space_group_name_H-M   'P 1'
#
loop_
_entity.id
_entity.type
_entity.pdbx_description
1 polymer ?
#
loop_
_entity_poly.entity_id
_entity_poly.type
_entity_poly.pdbx_seq_one_letter_code
_entity_poly.pdbx_strand_id
1 'polypeptide(L)'
;MGQSFINTANGGAGHLEPESFAICAEPEISSLPFWVAGECFSPNCCARFTPSRSWSRYCCDTCAEQDRREMRKWGHKAALALLVHRMHAYPKTAPERVLCNAARRYVRQVQSTWLRSRQARCALARKARAI
;
A
#
# COMPACT_ATOMS: atom_id res chain seq x y z
N MET A 1 -29.96 -42.52 8.82
CA MET A 1 -29.16 -41.79 7.81
C MET A 1 -29.65 -40.35 7.80
N GLY A 2 -28.81 -39.41 8.23
CA GLY A 2 -29.13 -37.99 8.22
C GLY A 2 -27.83 -37.20 8.30
N GLN A 3 -27.18 -37.01 7.16
CA GLN A 3 -26.01 -36.14 7.05
C GLN A 3 -26.49 -34.69 7.09
N SER A 4 -26.21 -33.99 8.19
CA SER A 4 -26.36 -32.54 8.27
C SER A 4 -25.14 -31.92 7.58
N PHE A 5 -25.32 -31.49 6.32
CA PHE A 5 -24.34 -30.67 5.62
C PHE A 5 -24.29 -29.29 6.29
N ILE A 6 -23.20 -28.97 6.99
CA ILE A 6 -22.93 -27.61 7.44
C ILE A 6 -22.58 -26.80 6.20
N ASN A 7 -23.55 -26.02 5.72
CA ASN A 7 -23.37 -25.07 4.64
C ASN A 7 -22.59 -23.85 5.17
N THR A 8 -21.26 -23.87 5.08
CA THR A 8 -20.36 -22.74 5.42
C THR A 8 -20.27 -21.72 4.27
N ALA A 9 -21.37 -21.40 3.61
CA ALA A 9 -21.38 -20.46 2.48
C ALA A 9 -21.11 -18.99 2.89
N ASN A 10 -21.25 -18.63 4.17
CA ASN A 10 -20.96 -17.29 4.68
C ASN A 10 -20.24 -17.37 6.02
N GLY A 11 -19.02 -17.94 6.03
CA GLY A 11 -18.11 -17.72 7.14
C GLY A 11 -17.75 -16.24 7.17
N GLY A 12 -18.47 -15.46 7.97
CA GLY A 12 -18.17 -14.04 8.18
C GLY A 12 -16.71 -13.93 8.58
N ALA A 13 -15.89 -13.36 7.70
CA ALA A 13 -14.50 -13.08 8.01
C ALA A 13 -14.50 -12.23 9.28
N GLY A 14 -13.95 -12.76 10.37
CA GLY A 14 -13.84 -12.02 11.62
C GLY A 14 -13.13 -10.70 11.33
N HIS A 15 -13.83 -9.59 11.53
CA HIS A 15 -13.39 -8.27 11.09
C HIS A 15 -12.35 -7.71 12.08
N LEU A 16 -11.17 -8.34 12.12
CA LEU A 16 -10.01 -7.72 12.74
C LEU A 16 -9.42 -6.75 11.71
N GLU A 17 -9.78 -5.48 11.81
CA GLU A 17 -9.19 -4.42 11.00
C GLU A 17 -8.14 -3.69 11.84
N PRO A 18 -6.84 -3.89 11.55
CA PRO A 18 -5.80 -3.11 12.20
C PRO A 18 -5.99 -1.62 11.91
N GLU A 19 -5.57 -0.79 12.86
CA GLU A 19 -5.49 0.65 12.65
C GLU A 19 -4.67 0.98 11.40
N SER A 20 -5.08 2.00 10.65
CA SER A 20 -4.35 2.42 9.46
C SER A 20 -2.99 3.00 9.82
N PHE A 21 -2.00 2.82 8.93
CA PHE A 21 -0.66 3.37 9.11
C PHE A 21 -0.66 4.90 9.35
N ALA A 22 -1.61 5.62 8.75
CA ALA A 22 -1.71 7.07 8.90
C ALA A 22 -2.08 7.53 10.33
N ILE A 23 -2.75 6.66 11.10
CA ILE A 23 -3.11 6.96 12.50
C ILE A 23 -2.02 6.42 13.43
N CYS A 24 -1.61 5.17 13.23
CA CYS A 24 -0.59 4.53 14.06
C CYS A 24 0.77 5.26 14.03
N ALA A 25 1.15 5.85 12.90
CA ALA A 25 2.40 6.58 12.72
C ALA A 25 2.19 8.11 12.58
N GLU A 26 1.11 8.66 13.14
CA GLU A 26 0.81 10.09 13.03
C GLU A 26 1.97 10.98 13.51
N PRO A 27 2.60 10.75 14.68
CA PRO A 27 3.68 11.60 15.16
C PRO A 27 4.89 11.60 14.21
N GLU A 28 5.26 10.43 13.70
CA GLU A 28 6.36 10.28 12.75
C GLU A 28 6.05 10.97 11.42
N ILE A 29 4.84 10.77 10.90
CA ILE A 29 4.39 11.37 9.65
C ILE A 29 4.33 12.90 9.77
N SER A 30 3.87 13.43 10.90
CA SER A 30 3.82 14.87 11.15
C SER A 30 5.21 15.48 11.27
N SER A 31 6.18 14.73 11.83
CA SER A 31 7.59 15.16 11.92
C SER A 31 8.36 15.08 10.59
N LEU A 32 8.03 14.07 9.76
CA LEU A 32 8.65 13.83 8.47
C LEU A 32 7.59 13.44 7.44
N PRO A 33 6.84 14.41 6.89
CA PRO A 33 5.84 14.13 5.88
C PRO A 33 6.48 13.51 4.64
N PHE A 34 5.94 12.39 4.18
CA PHE A 34 6.38 11.74 2.95
C PHE A 34 5.74 12.34 1.67
N TRP A 35 4.99 13.44 1.82
CA TRP A 35 4.46 14.27 0.75
C TRP A 35 4.96 15.70 0.88
N VAL A 36 4.84 16.49 -0.19
CA VAL A 36 5.15 17.92 -0.18
C VAL A 36 3.86 18.70 0.01
N ALA A 37 3.80 19.57 1.03
CA ALA A 37 2.62 20.40 1.27
C ALA A 37 2.32 21.29 0.06
N GLY A 38 1.06 21.31 -0.37
CA GLY A 38 0.61 22.07 -1.54
C GLY A 38 1.03 21.48 -2.89
N GLU A 39 1.60 20.27 -2.95
CA GLU A 39 1.79 19.52 -4.19
C GLU A 39 0.97 18.22 -4.15
N CYS A 40 0.19 17.95 -5.20
CA CYS A 40 -0.65 16.77 -5.26
C CYS A 40 0.20 15.49 -5.26
N PHE A 41 -0.03 14.63 -4.29
CA PHE A 41 0.68 13.37 -4.08
C PHE A 41 0.39 12.30 -5.15
N SER A 42 -0.64 12.50 -5.99
CA SER A 42 -0.91 11.61 -7.11
C SER A 42 0.24 11.69 -8.13
N PRO A 43 0.87 10.56 -8.47
CA PRO A 43 2.07 10.54 -9.31
C PRO A 43 1.78 10.89 -10.77
N ASN A 44 0.52 10.93 -11.17
CA ASN A 44 0.11 11.38 -12.50
C ASN A 44 -0.25 12.88 -12.52
N CYS A 45 -0.38 13.51 -11.34
CA CYS A 45 -0.87 14.87 -11.23
C CYS A 45 0.25 15.85 -10.88
N CYS A 46 0.87 15.74 -9.71
CA CYS A 46 1.90 16.67 -9.20
C CYS A 46 1.53 18.16 -9.31
N ALA A 47 0.23 18.50 -9.39
CA ALA A 47 -0.23 19.89 -9.46
C ALA A 47 0.04 20.61 -8.14
N ARG A 48 0.41 21.89 -8.21
CA ARG A 48 0.36 22.77 -7.03
C ARG A 48 -1.10 23.08 -6.68
N PHE A 49 -1.41 23.13 -5.39
CA PHE A 49 -2.72 23.50 -4.87
C PHE A 49 -2.59 24.13 -3.49
N THR A 50 -3.58 24.94 -3.10
CA THR A 50 -3.64 25.47 -1.73
C THR A 50 -4.35 24.44 -0.84
N PRO A 51 -3.65 23.83 0.14
CA PRO A 51 -4.25 22.82 0.99
C PRO A 51 -5.25 23.47 1.96
N SER A 52 -6.43 22.85 2.12
CA SER A 52 -7.43 23.28 3.10
C SER A 52 -7.08 22.82 4.53
N ARG A 53 -6.29 21.75 4.66
CA ARG A 53 -5.77 21.19 5.91
C ARG A 53 -4.29 20.89 5.77
N SER A 54 -3.53 20.94 6.86
CA SER A 54 -2.09 20.63 6.88
C SER A 54 -1.77 19.21 6.36
N TRP A 55 -2.68 18.27 6.53
CA TRP A 55 -2.57 16.88 6.08
C TRP A 55 -3.16 16.61 4.70
N SER A 56 -3.65 17.63 3.99
CA SER A 56 -4.19 17.46 2.64
C SER A 56 -3.10 17.02 1.66
N ARG A 57 -3.26 15.83 1.06
CA ARG A 57 -2.30 15.23 0.13
C ARG A 57 -2.67 15.38 -1.34
N TYR A 58 -3.93 15.64 -1.67
CA TYR A 58 -4.42 15.63 -3.04
C TYR A 58 -5.17 16.92 -3.35
N CYS A 59 -5.05 17.40 -4.60
CA CYS A 59 -5.74 18.59 -5.07
C CYS A 59 -7.24 18.38 -5.32
N CYS A 60 -7.69 17.13 -5.46
CA CYS A 60 -9.09 16.77 -5.68
C CYS A 60 -9.37 15.30 -5.33
N ASP A 61 -10.64 14.94 -5.21
CA ASP A 61 -11.09 13.58 -4.88
C ASP A 61 -10.72 12.56 -5.95
N THR A 62 -10.70 12.95 -7.23
CA THR A 62 -10.28 12.08 -8.32
C THR A 62 -8.82 11.63 -8.14
N CYS A 63 -7.93 12.55 -7.75
CA CYS A 63 -6.53 12.21 -7.47
C CYS A 63 -6.40 11.31 -6.25
N ALA A 64 -7.20 11.56 -5.20
CA ALA A 64 -7.22 10.71 -4.02
C ALA A 64 -7.69 9.28 -4.36
N GLU A 65 -8.75 9.14 -5.15
CA GLU A 65 -9.31 7.85 -5.54
C GLU A 65 -8.39 7.06 -6.48
N GLN A 66 -7.73 7.72 -7.43
CA GLN A 66 -6.70 7.09 -8.25
C GLN A 66 -5.58 6.50 -7.40
N ASP A 67 -5.13 7.25 -6.38
CA ASP A 67 -4.07 6.80 -5.48
C ASP A 67 -4.54 5.62 -4.60
N ARG A 68 -5.77 5.67 -4.07
CA ARG A 68 -6.37 4.54 -3.33
C ARG A 68 -6.43 3.27 -4.18
N ARG A 69 -6.87 3.37 -5.44
CA ARG A 69 -6.92 2.22 -6.36
C ARG A 69 -5.53 1.65 -6.62
N GLU A 70 -4.55 2.52 -6.82
CA GLU A 70 -3.16 2.12 -6.97
C GLU A 70 -2.66 1.38 -5.72
N MET A 71 -2.85 1.95 -4.52
CA MET A 71 -2.48 1.32 -3.25
C MET A 71 -3.14 -0.05 -3.06
N ARG A 72 -4.44 -0.18 -3.35
CA ARG A 72 -5.17 -1.47 -3.29
C ARG A 72 -4.55 -2.50 -4.25
N LYS A 73 -4.26 -2.11 -5.49
CA LYS A 73 -3.65 -2.98 -6.49
C LYS A 73 -2.29 -3.52 -6.02
N TRP A 74 -1.43 -2.65 -5.50
CA TRP A 74 -0.10 -3.06 -5.03
C TRP A 74 -0.14 -3.83 -3.72
N GLY A 75 -1.02 -3.44 -2.79
CA GLY A 75 -1.28 -4.15 -1.55
C GLY A 75 -1.75 -5.58 -1.80
N HIS A 76 -2.72 -5.76 -2.71
CA HIS A 76 -3.21 -7.08 -3.10
C HIS A 76 -2.11 -7.96 -3.69
N LYS A 77 -1.24 -7.41 -4.53
CA LYS A 77 -0.08 -8.15 -5.08
C LYS A 77 0.91 -8.59 -3.99
N ALA A 78 1.13 -7.78 -2.96
CA ALA A 78 2.09 -8.08 -1.89
C ALA A 78 1.51 -8.97 -0.77
N ALA A 79 0.19 -9.03 -0.62
CA ALA A 79 -0.49 -9.60 0.55
C ALA A 79 -0.02 -11.02 0.90
N LEU A 80 -0.05 -11.96 -0.06
CA LEU A 80 0.35 -13.34 0.19
C LEU A 80 1.82 -13.45 0.64
N ALA A 81 2.72 -12.72 -0.03
CA ALA A 81 4.13 -12.77 0.32
C ALA A 81 4.41 -12.14 1.69
N LEU A 82 3.69 -11.08 2.08
CA LEU A 82 3.76 -10.52 3.42
C LEU A 82 3.30 -11.51 4.49
N LEU A 83 2.18 -12.21 4.24
CA LEU A 83 1.68 -13.25 5.15
C LEU A 83 2.66 -14.41 5.30
N VAL A 84 3.13 -14.97 4.17
CA VAL A 84 4.10 -16.08 4.16
C VAL A 84 5.40 -15.69 4.87
N HIS A 85 5.88 -14.46 4.64
CA HIS A 85 7.05 -13.96 5.36
C HIS A 85 6.80 -13.92 6.87
N ARG A 86 5.61 -13.48 7.32
CA ARG A 86 5.28 -13.40 8.74
C ARG A 86 5.11 -14.78 9.38
N MET A 87 4.48 -15.73 8.69
CA MET A 87 4.31 -17.12 9.15
C MET A 87 5.64 -17.82 9.42
N HIS A 88 6.64 -17.56 8.58
CA HIS A 88 7.96 -18.20 8.65
C HIS A 88 9.07 -17.22 9.03
N ALA A 89 8.75 -16.18 9.80
CA ALA A 89 9.75 -15.20 10.27
C ALA A 89 10.88 -15.87 11.07
N TYR A 90 10.57 -16.98 11.74
CA TYR A 90 11.49 -17.81 12.50
C TYR A 90 11.44 -19.26 11.97
N PRO A 91 12.13 -19.57 10.85
CA PRO A 91 12.02 -20.87 10.18
C PRO A 91 12.70 -21.97 11.00
N LYS A 92 12.01 -23.09 11.18
CA LYS A 92 12.50 -24.29 11.88
C LYS A 92 13.13 -25.30 10.92
N THR A 93 12.75 -25.27 9.65
CA THR A 93 13.25 -26.18 8.61
C THR A 93 13.91 -25.44 7.46
N ALA A 94 14.71 -26.15 6.66
CA ALA A 94 15.32 -25.58 5.46
C ALA A 94 14.29 -25.15 4.40
N PRO A 95 13.23 -25.93 4.09
CA PRO A 95 12.17 -25.50 3.17
C PRO A 95 11.45 -24.22 3.61
N GLU A 96 11.12 -24.08 4.90
CA GLU A 96 10.50 -22.87 5.44
C GLU A 96 11.39 -21.63 5.23
N ARG A 97 12.70 -21.78 5.45
CA ARG A 97 13.67 -20.70 5.22
C ARG A 97 13.71 -20.28 3.76
N VAL A 98 13.73 -21.25 2.83
CA VAL A 98 13.73 -20.98 1.39
C VAL A 98 12.47 -20.23 0.98
N LEU A 99 11.30 -20.66 1.47
CA LEU A 99 10.02 -20.02 1.18
C LEU A 99 9.95 -18.60 1.77
N CYS A 100 10.37 -18.41 3.02
CA CYS A 100 10.43 -17.09 3.67
C CYS A 100 11.34 -16.12 2.89
N ASN A 101 12.51 -16.59 2.44
CA ASN A 101 13.43 -15.80 1.63
C ASN A 101 12.83 -15.43 0.27
N ALA A 102 12.13 -16.35 -0.39
CA ALA A 102 11.43 -16.08 -1.64
C ALA A 102 10.35 -15.00 -1.46
N ALA A 103 9.56 -15.10 -0.38
CA ALA A 103 8.54 -14.12 -0.03
C ALA A 103 9.12 -12.73 0.23
N ARG A 104 10.18 -12.63 1.04
CA ARG A 104 10.90 -11.37 1.29
C ARG A 104 11.45 -10.74 0.01
N ARG A 105 12.08 -11.54 -0.84
CA ARG A 105 12.62 -11.08 -2.13
C ARG A 105 11.51 -10.54 -3.02
N TYR A 106 10.37 -11.22 -3.08
CA TYR A 106 9.21 -10.78 -3.84
C TYR A 106 8.64 -9.45 -3.32
N VAL A 107 8.44 -9.31 -2.00
CA VAL A 107 7.97 -8.04 -1.39
C VAL A 107 8.91 -6.89 -1.75
N ARG A 108 10.23 -7.09 -1.61
CA ARG A 108 11.23 -6.08 -1.98
C ARG A 108 11.13 -5.71 -3.46
N GLN A 109 10.97 -6.68 -4.36
CA GLN A 109 10.83 -6.43 -5.79
C GLN A 109 9.56 -5.63 -6.11
N VAL A 110 8.43 -5.98 -5.48
CA VAL A 110 7.15 -5.28 -5.66
C VAL A 110 7.26 -3.82 -5.19
N GLN A 111 7.77 -3.59 -3.98
CA GLN A 111 7.96 -2.24 -3.45
C GLN A 111 8.92 -1.40 -4.30
N SER A 112 10.04 -2.00 -4.74
CA SER A 112 11.03 -1.31 -5.59
C SER A 112 10.44 -0.92 -6.94
N THR A 113 9.69 -1.83 -7.57
CA THR A 113 9.02 -1.59 -8.85
C THR A 113 7.97 -0.50 -8.70
N TRP A 114 7.18 -0.53 -7.63
CA TRP A 114 6.14 0.46 -7.37
C TRP A 114 6.75 1.85 -7.16
N LEU A 115 7.76 1.98 -6.30
CA LEU A 115 8.43 3.26 -6.04
C LEU A 115 9.03 3.84 -7.33
N ARG A 116 9.73 3.03 -8.12
CA ARG A 116 10.30 3.44 -9.41
C ARG A 116 9.22 3.92 -10.38
N SER A 117 8.10 3.20 -10.47
CA SER A 117 6.97 3.58 -11.32
C SER A 117 6.35 4.90 -10.90
N ARG A 118 6.20 5.16 -9.59
CA ARG A 118 5.71 6.45 -9.08
C ARG A 118 6.69 7.58 -9.43
N GLN A 119 7.98 7.39 -9.15
CA GLN A 119 9.01 8.40 -9.44
C GLN A 119 9.05 8.77 -10.93
N ALA A 120 8.98 7.78 -11.82
CA ALA A 120 8.96 8.01 -13.26
C ALA A 120 7.74 8.83 -13.70
N ARG A 121 6.55 8.50 -13.21
CA ARG A 121 5.32 9.23 -13.54
C ARG A 121 5.32 10.64 -12.94
N CYS A 122 5.79 10.82 -11.71
CA CYS A 122 5.96 12.15 -11.12
C CYS A 122 6.89 13.01 -11.97
N ALA A 123 8.02 12.45 -12.42
CA ALA A 123 8.96 13.18 -13.26
C ALA A 123 8.33 13.61 -14.59
N LEU A 124 7.53 12.74 -15.23
CA LEU A 124 6.78 13.09 -16.45
C LEU A 124 5.71 14.16 -16.18
N ALA A 125 4.91 14.02 -15.13
CA ALA A 125 3.85 14.96 -14.78
C ALA A 125 4.41 16.36 -14.46
N ARG A 126 5.54 16.44 -13.74
CA ARG A 126 6.23 17.71 -13.46
C ARG A 126 6.78 18.35 -14.72
N LYS A 127 7.41 17.56 -15.62
CA LYS A 127 7.88 18.06 -16.92
C LYS A 127 6.73 18.62 -17.76
N ALA A 128 5.61 17.91 -17.85
CA ALA A 128 4.44 18.34 -18.61
C ALA A 128 3.79 19.63 -18.09
N ARG A 129 4.09 20.04 -16.85
CA ARG A 129 3.59 21.28 -16.22
C ARG A 129 4.60 22.42 -16.19
N ALA A 130 5.86 22.14 -16.49
CA ALA A 130 6.91 23.16 -16.60
C ALA A 130 6.95 23.81 -17.99
N ILE A 131 6.21 23.22 -18.94
CA ILE A 131 5.91 23.72 -20.28
C ILE A 131 4.57 24.45 -20.19
#